data_AF-A0AA38NW67-F1
#
_entry.id   AF-A0AA38NW67-F1
#
_cell.length_a   1.000
_cell.length_b   1.000
_cell.length_c   1.000
_cell.angle_alpha   90.00
_cell.angle_beta   90.00
_cell.angle_gamma   90.00
#
_symmetry.space_group_name_H-M   'P 1'
#
loop_
_entity.id
_entity.type
_entity.pdbx_description
1 polymer ?
#
loop_
_entity_poly.entity_id
_entity_poly.type
_entity_poly.pdbx_seq_one_letter_code
_entity_poly.pdbx_strand_id
1 'polypeptide(L)'
;MTLRLPFRKTSQFGDIKPFVFWELPEEYEHICVVRALAKWISLTDLKNGYLFRRVRSRNRLAEENAPMTSENFLEMFRNNLLDIGVDYVPYGTHSFRRGGCQWLSVERRWPLRQICEWGGWSQEFTHLTIVKYLISWNNNPHVDRDDFFNMDRAPATVCPTCNRSCHCA
;
A
#
# COMPACT_ATOMS: atom_id res chain seq x y z
N MET A 1 -13.64 -9.33 9.65
CA MET A 1 -13.20 -8.50 10.81
C MET A 1 -13.03 -7.04 10.40
N THR A 2 -13.08 -6.07 11.33
CA THR A 2 -12.76 -4.65 11.04
C THR A 2 -11.72 -4.11 12.02
N LEU A 3 -10.82 -3.25 11.54
CA LEU A 3 -9.88 -2.50 12.36
C LEU A 3 -10.19 -1.01 12.23
N ARG A 4 -10.37 -0.33 13.35
CA ARG A 4 -10.66 1.11 13.37
C ARG A 4 -9.50 1.86 13.98
N LEU A 5 -8.90 2.76 13.20
CA LEU A 5 -7.94 3.73 13.72
C LEU A 5 -8.70 4.97 14.19
N PRO A 6 -8.38 5.51 15.38
CA PRO A 6 -9.10 6.64 15.96
C PRO A 6 -8.91 7.92 15.15
N PHE A 7 -7.80 8.05 14.42
CA PHE A 7 -7.49 9.24 13.65
C PHE A 7 -6.69 8.93 12.38
N ARG A 8 -6.82 9.83 11.41
CA ARG A 8 -5.97 9.92 10.22
C ARG A 8 -4.95 11.04 10.42
N LYS A 9 -3.70 10.82 10.01
CA LYS A 9 -2.56 11.77 10.14
C LYS A 9 -2.83 13.18 9.58
N THR A 10 -3.78 13.33 8.65
CA THR A 10 -4.10 14.60 8.00
C THR A 10 -5.62 14.70 7.84
N SER A 11 -6.32 15.24 8.85
CA SER A 11 -7.66 15.77 8.62
C SER A 11 -7.51 17.21 8.12
N GLN A 12 -7.77 17.42 6.84
CA GLN A 12 -7.74 18.78 6.26
C GLN A 12 -8.97 19.60 6.67
N PHE A 13 -9.99 18.96 7.26
CA PHE A 13 -11.30 19.55 7.54
C PHE A 13 -11.59 19.70 9.04
N GLY A 14 -10.56 19.72 9.89
CA GLY A 14 -10.68 19.97 11.34
C GLY A 14 -11.21 18.80 12.17
N ASP A 15 -12.09 17.96 11.61
CA ASP A 15 -12.67 16.83 12.32
C ASP A 15 -11.80 15.57 12.21
N ILE A 16 -11.44 14.98 13.34
CA ILE A 16 -10.76 13.68 13.39
C ILE A 16 -11.78 12.59 13.04
N LYS A 17 -11.80 12.16 11.77
CA LYS A 17 -12.62 11.02 11.34
C LYS A 17 -11.86 9.71 11.55
N PRO A 18 -12.51 8.67 12.10
CA PRO A 18 -11.91 7.36 12.24
C PRO A 18 -11.63 6.77 10.85
N PHE A 19 -10.52 6.05 10.73
CA PHE A 19 -10.17 5.34 9.50
C PHE A 19 -10.43 3.85 9.69
N VAL A 20 -11.34 3.29 8.87
CA VAL A 20 -11.78 1.90 9.00
C VAL A 20 -11.11 1.05 7.94
N PHE A 21 -10.39 0.02 8.37
CA PHE A 21 -9.93 -1.06 7.52
C PHE A 21 -10.91 -2.23 7.62
N TRP A 22 -11.33 -2.70 6.46
CA TRP A 22 -12.09 -3.93 6.32
C TRP A 22 -11.12 -5.06 6.00
N GLU A 23 -11.41 -6.23 6.56
CA GLU A 23 -10.74 -7.45 6.12
C GLU A 23 -11.04 -7.67 4.63
N LEU A 24 -9.99 -7.96 3.86
CA LEU A 24 -10.11 -8.18 2.42
C LEU A 24 -10.50 -9.65 2.14
N PRO A 25 -11.04 -9.96 0.96
CA PRO A 25 -11.24 -11.34 0.51
C PRO A 25 -9.95 -12.19 0.52
N GLU A 26 -10.08 -13.50 0.36
CA GLU A 26 -8.96 -14.47 0.44
C GLU A 26 -7.92 -14.23 -0.66
N GLU A 27 -8.36 -13.89 -1.87
CA GLU A 27 -7.50 -13.57 -3.01
C GLU A 27 -6.55 -12.38 -2.77
N TYR A 28 -6.86 -11.53 -1.77
CA TYR A 28 -6.08 -10.38 -1.37
C TYR A 28 -5.49 -10.50 0.04
N GLU A 29 -5.36 -11.73 0.57
CA GLU A 29 -4.80 -11.97 1.89
C GLU A 29 -3.41 -11.33 2.07
N HIS A 30 -2.54 -11.48 1.06
CA HIS A 30 -1.15 -11.02 1.08
C HIS A 30 -0.97 -9.49 1.26
N ILE A 31 -2.02 -8.70 0.99
CA ILE A 31 -2.04 -7.24 1.20
C ILE A 31 -3.04 -6.79 2.27
N CYS A 32 -3.70 -7.74 2.95
CA CYS A 32 -4.73 -7.42 3.93
C CYS A 32 -4.12 -6.93 5.25
N VAL A 33 -4.16 -5.62 5.48
CA VAL A 33 -3.69 -4.97 6.72
C VAL A 33 -4.35 -5.56 7.97
N VAL A 34 -5.63 -5.90 7.90
CA VAL A 34 -6.38 -6.45 9.05
C VAL A 34 -5.80 -7.82 9.46
N ARG A 35 -5.56 -8.71 8.50
CA ARG A 35 -4.94 -10.03 8.77
C ARG A 35 -3.48 -9.90 9.20
N ALA A 36 -2.71 -9.06 8.53
CA ALA A 36 -1.32 -8.81 8.86
C ALA A 36 -1.16 -8.30 10.30
N LEU A 37 -2.00 -7.34 10.71
CA LEU A 37 -1.97 -6.81 12.08
C LEU A 37 -2.50 -7.80 13.11
N ALA A 38 -3.54 -8.58 12.80
CA ALA A 38 -4.03 -9.62 13.70
C ALA A 38 -2.94 -10.67 13.99
N LYS A 39 -2.26 -11.13 12.94
CA LYS A 39 -1.12 -12.06 13.04
C LYS A 39 0.05 -11.45 13.81
N TRP A 40 0.37 -10.18 13.54
CA TRP A 40 1.41 -9.47 14.28
C TRP A 40 1.12 -9.38 15.77
N ILE A 41 -0.11 -8.99 16.15
CA ILE A 41 -0.51 -8.87 17.56
C ILE A 41 -0.50 -10.25 18.24
N SER A 42 -0.94 -11.31 17.57
CA SER A 42 -0.91 -12.65 18.17
C SER A 42 0.51 -13.18 18.37
N LEU A 43 1.42 -12.93 17.42
CA LEU A 43 2.81 -13.37 17.50
C LEU A 43 3.62 -12.62 18.56
N THR A 44 3.29 -11.34 18.77
CA THR A 44 4.06 -10.46 19.66
C THR A 44 3.49 -10.37 21.06
N ASP A 45 2.27 -10.87 21.26
CA ASP A 45 1.49 -10.80 22.50
C ASP A 45 1.41 -9.38 23.11
N LEU A 46 1.52 -8.36 22.25
CA LEU A 46 1.50 -6.96 22.69
C LEU A 46 0.11 -6.58 23.22
N LYS A 47 0.05 -6.24 24.51
CA LYS A 47 -1.17 -5.74 25.16
C LYS A 47 -1.27 -4.22 25.20
N ASN A 48 -0.13 -3.53 25.15
CA ASN A 48 -0.05 -2.08 25.26
C ASN A 48 1.25 -1.54 24.63
N GLY A 49 1.30 -0.21 24.46
CA GLY A 49 2.45 0.50 23.91
C GLY A 49 2.42 0.65 22.39
N TYR A 50 3.59 0.81 21.78
CA TYR A 50 3.72 0.94 20.32
C TYR A 50 3.40 -0.39 19.61
N LEU A 51 2.55 -0.32 18.57
CA LEU A 51 2.22 -1.46 17.73
C LEU A 51 3.45 -2.00 16.98
N PHE A 52 4.30 -1.10 16.49
CA PHE A 52 5.58 -1.43 15.86
C PHE A 52 6.71 -0.98 16.79
N ARG A 53 7.17 -1.92 17.63
CA ARG A 53 8.30 -1.68 18.54
C ARG A 53 9.62 -1.76 17.79
N ARG A 54 10.63 -1.12 18.37
CA ARG A 54 12.02 -1.24 17.90
C ARG A 54 12.42 -2.71 17.80
N VAL A 55 13.05 -3.08 16.69
CA VAL A 55 13.61 -4.41 16.47
C VAL A 55 15.11 -4.36 16.75
N ARG A 56 15.59 -5.29 17.59
CA ARG A 56 17.00 -5.48 17.93
C ARG A 56 17.60 -6.59 17.04
N SER A 57 18.89 -6.83 17.21
CA SER A 57 19.60 -7.91 16.52
C SER A 57 18.87 -9.26 16.66
N ARG A 58 18.98 -10.09 15.61
CA ARG A 58 18.28 -11.38 15.50
C ARG A 58 16.75 -11.27 15.51
N ASN A 59 16.19 -10.18 14.97
CA ASN A 59 14.75 -9.95 14.82
C ASN A 59 13.94 -10.01 16.12
N ARG A 60 14.57 -9.64 17.26
CA ARG A 60 13.89 -9.60 18.55
C ARG A 60 13.26 -8.23 18.77
N LEU A 61 12.01 -8.19 19.24
CA LEU A 61 11.41 -6.94 19.69
C LEU A 61 12.12 -6.44 20.94
N ALA A 62 12.32 -5.14 21.03
CA ALA A 62 12.82 -4.51 22.23
C ALA A 62 11.74 -4.59 23.34
N GLU A 63 12.16 -4.96 24.55
CA GLU A 63 11.28 -5.01 25.72
C GLU A 63 10.81 -3.61 26.12
N GLU A 64 11.69 -2.62 25.96
CA GLU A 64 11.37 -1.21 26.10
C GLU A 64 10.21 -0.80 25.18
N ASN A 65 9.30 0.01 25.70
CA ASN A 65 8.21 0.58 24.92
C ASN A 65 8.73 1.73 24.03
N ALA A 66 9.61 1.41 23.09
CA ALA A 66 10.19 2.34 22.13
C ALA A 66 9.67 2.07 20.71
N PRO A 67 9.36 3.12 19.93
CA PRO A 67 8.88 2.96 18.57
C PRO A 67 10.00 2.48 17.65
N MET A 68 9.62 1.73 16.61
CA MET A 68 10.51 1.46 15.48
C MET A 68 10.93 2.76 14.79
N THR A 69 12.21 2.92 14.49
CA THR A 69 12.70 4.08 13.73
C THR A 69 12.55 3.85 12.23
N SER A 70 12.54 4.95 11.45
CA SER A 70 12.45 4.87 9.99
C SER A 70 13.66 4.15 9.38
N GLU A 71 14.83 4.29 10.00
CA GLU A 71 16.09 3.68 9.58
C GLU A 71 16.04 2.16 9.78
N ASN A 72 15.58 1.70 10.95
CA ASN A 72 15.42 0.26 11.20
C ASN A 72 14.41 -0.36 10.22
N PHE A 73 13.30 0.33 9.97
CA PHE A 73 12.32 -0.12 9.00
C PHE A 73 12.91 -0.22 7.58
N LEU A 74 13.64 0.82 7.14
CA LEU A 74 14.25 0.84 5.81
C LEU A 74 15.30 -0.26 5.63
N GLU A 75 16.11 -0.52 6.66
CA GLU A 75 17.09 -1.60 6.64
C GLU A 75 16.41 -2.97 6.45
N MET A 76 15.42 -3.28 7.28
CA MET A 76 14.65 -4.53 7.18
C MET A 76 13.95 -4.67 5.83
N PHE A 77 13.36 -3.58 5.34
CA PHE A 77 12.68 -3.58 4.05
C PHE A 77 13.64 -3.84 2.88
N ARG A 78 14.83 -3.24 2.88
CA ARG A 78 15.86 -3.49 1.86
C ARG A 78 16.33 -4.94 1.88
N ASN A 79 16.52 -5.51 3.06
CA ASN A 79 16.87 -6.93 3.20
C ASN A 79 15.78 -7.84 2.62
N ASN A 80 14.51 -7.55 2.90
CA ASN A 80 13.39 -8.31 2.30
C ASN A 80 13.37 -8.22 0.77
N LEU A 81 13.73 -7.06 0.19
CA LEU A 81 13.83 -6.92 -1.27
C LEU A 81 14.99 -7.74 -1.85
N LEU A 82 16.15 -7.74 -1.17
CA LEU A 82 17.29 -8.57 -1.56
C LEU A 82 16.97 -10.06 -1.50
N ASP A 83 16.23 -10.52 -0.48
CA ASP A 83 15.83 -11.91 -0.31
C ASP A 83 14.96 -12.43 -1.48
N ILE A 84 14.23 -11.53 -2.16
CA ILE A 84 13.42 -11.86 -3.34
C ILE A 84 14.08 -11.44 -4.66
N GLY A 85 15.35 -11.03 -4.64
CA GLY A 85 16.10 -10.65 -5.83
C GLY A 85 15.69 -9.32 -6.48
N VAL A 86 15.09 -8.40 -5.73
CA VAL A 86 14.68 -7.07 -6.19
C VAL A 86 15.71 -6.01 -5.77
N ASP A 87 16.16 -5.18 -6.72
CA ASP A 87 17.02 -4.03 -6.42
C ASP A 87 16.29 -3.04 -5.50
N TYR A 88 16.85 -2.80 -4.32
CA TYR A 88 16.25 -1.92 -3.32
C TYR A 88 16.55 -0.44 -3.55
N VAL A 89 17.53 -0.07 -4.38
CA VAL A 89 17.94 1.32 -4.63
C VAL A 89 16.77 2.26 -4.99
N PRO A 90 15.83 1.87 -5.88
CA PRO A 90 14.67 2.72 -6.19
C PRO A 90 13.64 2.83 -5.06
N TYR A 91 13.76 2.05 -3.98
CA TYR A 91 12.76 1.96 -2.94
C TYR A 91 13.16 2.68 -1.64
N GLY A 92 12.22 3.45 -1.09
CA GLY A 92 12.38 4.16 0.18
C GLY A 92 11.04 4.36 0.89
N THR A 93 11.00 5.20 1.93
CA THR A 93 9.76 5.44 2.70
C THR A 93 8.65 6.07 1.87
N HIS A 94 8.99 6.78 0.80
CA HIS A 94 8.03 7.31 -0.16
C HIS A 94 7.38 6.23 -1.04
N SER A 95 8.04 5.09 -1.25
CA SER A 95 7.53 4.00 -2.10
C SER A 95 6.23 3.40 -1.57
N PHE A 96 6.00 3.41 -0.26
CA PHE A 96 4.75 2.92 0.34
C PHE A 96 3.53 3.76 -0.05
N ARG A 97 3.71 5.09 -0.17
CA ARG A 97 2.65 5.96 -0.66
C ARG A 97 2.33 5.67 -2.14
N ARG A 98 3.36 5.34 -2.92
CA ARG A 98 3.22 4.97 -4.34
C ARG A 98 2.52 3.62 -4.49
N GLY A 99 2.99 2.58 -3.79
CA GLY A 99 2.47 1.22 -3.91
C GLY A 99 0.96 1.13 -3.65
N GLY A 100 0.46 1.84 -2.63
CA GLY A 100 -0.99 1.94 -2.39
C GLY A 100 -1.75 2.59 -3.55
N CYS A 101 -1.24 3.72 -4.08
CA CYS A 101 -1.87 4.41 -5.21
C CYS A 101 -1.83 3.57 -6.49
N GLN A 102 -0.71 2.90 -6.75
CA GLN A 102 -0.53 2.03 -7.92
C GLN A 102 -1.46 0.82 -7.85
N TRP A 103 -1.56 0.15 -6.70
CA TRP A 103 -2.50 -0.94 -6.52
C TRP A 103 -3.96 -0.50 -6.72
N LEU A 104 -4.35 0.66 -6.16
CA LEU A 104 -5.69 1.20 -6.37
C LEU A 104 -5.96 1.58 -7.84
N SER A 105 -4.96 2.11 -8.54
CA SER A 105 -5.11 2.54 -9.93
C SER A 105 -5.07 1.39 -10.93
N VAL A 106 -4.18 0.42 -10.73
CA VAL A 106 -3.90 -0.66 -11.69
C VAL A 106 -4.76 -1.87 -11.40
N GLU A 107 -4.73 -2.38 -10.16
CA GLU A 107 -5.45 -3.60 -9.79
C GLU A 107 -6.91 -3.32 -9.48
N ARG A 108 -7.20 -2.23 -8.75
CA ARG A 108 -8.58 -1.85 -8.38
C ARG A 108 -9.27 -0.96 -9.38
N ARG A 109 -8.51 -0.38 -10.31
CA ARG A 109 -8.98 0.50 -11.38
C ARG A 109 -9.85 1.65 -10.87
N TRP A 110 -9.49 2.18 -9.71
CA TRP A 110 -10.16 3.34 -9.15
C TRP A 110 -9.88 4.56 -10.02
N PRO A 111 -10.90 5.37 -10.35
CA PRO A 111 -10.68 6.64 -11.01
C PRO A 111 -9.80 7.52 -10.12
N LEU A 112 -8.97 8.36 -10.75
CA LEU A 112 -8.02 9.20 -10.03
C LEU A 112 -8.67 10.04 -8.93
N ARG A 113 -9.87 10.56 -9.18
CA ARG A 113 -10.66 11.31 -8.18
C ARG A 113 -10.87 10.50 -6.89
N GLN A 114 -11.27 9.24 -7.01
CA GLN A 114 -11.50 8.36 -5.87
C GLN A 114 -10.18 8.05 -5.13
N ILE A 115 -9.07 7.89 -5.85
CA ILE A 115 -7.74 7.72 -5.24
C ILE A 115 -7.34 8.97 -4.45
N CYS A 116 -7.58 10.17 -4.99
CA CYS A 116 -7.29 11.44 -4.30
C CYS A 116 -8.14 11.60 -3.03
N GLU A 117 -9.43 11.27 -3.09
CA GLU A 117 -10.34 11.29 -1.94
C GLU A 117 -9.90 10.31 -0.84
N TRP A 118 -9.60 9.07 -1.23
CA TRP A 118 -9.04 8.06 -0.33
C TRP A 118 -7.71 8.52 0.26
N GLY A 119 -6.81 9.04 -0.59
CA GLY A 119 -5.50 9.57 -0.25
C GLY A 119 -5.55 10.84 0.62
N GLY A 120 -6.72 11.47 0.74
CA GLY A 120 -6.94 12.68 1.55
C GLY A 120 -6.08 13.83 1.07
N TRP A 121 -5.90 13.92 -0.26
CA TRP A 121 -5.08 14.95 -0.88
C TRP A 121 -5.86 16.27 -0.94
N SER A 122 -5.14 17.39 -0.83
CA SER A 122 -5.73 18.72 -1.00
C SER A 122 -6.31 18.83 -2.39
N GLN A 123 -7.39 19.59 -2.59
CA GLN A 123 -7.84 19.91 -3.95
C GLN A 123 -6.83 20.80 -4.69
N GLU A 124 -5.91 21.44 -3.96
CA GLU A 124 -4.83 22.28 -4.44
C GLU A 124 -3.49 21.51 -4.47
N PHE A 125 -3.39 20.40 -5.22
CA PHE A 125 -2.10 19.75 -5.50
C PHE A 125 -1.55 20.16 -6.87
N THR A 126 -0.22 20.18 -6.99
CA THR A 126 0.42 20.23 -8.30
C THR A 126 0.21 18.90 -9.02
N HIS A 127 -0.15 18.94 -10.30
CA HIS A 127 -0.33 17.75 -11.16
C HIS A 127 0.86 16.77 -11.08
N LEU A 128 2.07 17.29 -10.89
CA LEU A 128 3.30 16.51 -10.72
C LEU A 128 3.29 15.59 -9.49
N THR A 129 2.57 15.96 -8.42
CA THR A 129 2.53 15.17 -7.18
C THR A 129 1.81 13.84 -7.40
N ILE A 130 0.70 13.87 -8.13
CA ILE A 130 -0.07 12.68 -8.46
C ILE A 130 0.73 11.75 -9.37
N VAL A 131 1.33 12.31 -10.43
CA VAL A 131 2.12 11.54 -11.39
C VAL A 131 3.25 10.80 -10.68
N LYS A 132 3.92 11.44 -9.71
CA LYS A 132 4.96 10.79 -8.87
C LYS A 132 4.45 9.62 -8.02
N TYR A 133 3.15 9.54 -7.72
CA TYR A 133 2.56 8.42 -6.98
C TYR A 133 2.07 7.29 -7.88
N LEU A 134 1.66 7.60 -9.11
CA LEU A 134 1.15 6.62 -10.06
C LEU A 134 2.28 6.00 -10.90
N ILE A 135 3.23 6.81 -11.33
CA ILE A 135 4.27 6.43 -12.30
C ILE A 135 5.64 6.48 -11.63
N SER A 136 6.39 5.38 -11.75
CA SER A 136 7.79 5.28 -11.39
C SER A 136 8.59 4.84 -12.60
N TRP A 137 9.85 5.28 -12.69
CA TRP A 137 10.75 4.83 -13.75
C TRP A 137 11.08 3.33 -13.67
N ASN A 138 10.88 2.72 -12.49
CA ASN A 138 11.06 1.28 -12.27
C ASN A 138 9.76 0.46 -12.42
N ASN A 139 8.70 1.06 -12.98
CA ASN A 139 7.47 0.32 -13.24
C ASN A 139 7.64 -0.53 -14.50
N ASN A 140 7.24 -1.80 -14.43
CA ASN A 140 7.12 -2.61 -15.63
C ASN A 140 5.93 -2.14 -16.49
N PRO A 141 6.07 -2.10 -17.83
CA PRO A 141 4.95 -1.80 -18.70
C PRO A 141 3.86 -2.87 -18.52
N HIS A 142 2.61 -2.42 -18.35
CA HIS A 142 1.46 -3.32 -18.20
C HIS A 142 0.92 -3.84 -19.54
N VAL A 143 1.28 -3.17 -20.63
CA VAL A 143 0.78 -3.45 -21.98
C VAL A 143 1.97 -3.33 -22.92
N ASP A 144 2.09 -4.29 -23.84
CA ASP A 144 3.07 -4.19 -24.92
C ASP A 144 2.77 -2.95 -25.75
N ARG A 145 3.81 -2.31 -26.28
CA ARG A 145 3.63 -1.11 -27.08
C ARG A 145 2.77 -1.37 -28.32
N ASP A 146 2.91 -2.55 -28.91
CA ASP A 146 2.19 -2.91 -30.14
C ASP A 146 0.69 -3.21 -29.88
N ASP A 147 0.32 -3.44 -28.62
CA ASP A 147 -1.07 -3.64 -28.20
C ASP A 147 -1.82 -2.32 -27.97
N PHE A 148 -1.13 -1.17 -27.97
CA PHE A 148 -1.81 0.12 -27.92
C PHE A 148 -2.62 0.31 -29.21
N PHE A 149 -3.95 0.39 -29.09
CA PHE A 149 -4.94 0.45 -30.18
C PHE A 149 -5.25 -0.85 -30.92
N ASN A 150 -4.76 -2.00 -30.44
CA ASN A 150 -5.23 -3.29 -30.93
C ASN A 150 -6.64 -3.58 -30.39
N MET A 151 -7.68 -3.26 -31.17
CA MET A 151 -9.09 -3.43 -30.80
C MET A 151 -9.55 -4.90 -30.84
N ASP A 152 -8.76 -5.77 -31.47
CA ASP A 152 -9.03 -7.21 -31.59
C ASP A 152 -8.36 -8.03 -30.49
N ARG A 153 -7.63 -7.37 -29.58
CA ARG A 153 -6.99 -8.01 -28.44
C ARG A 153 -8.05 -8.72 -27.59
N ALA A 154 -7.70 -9.85 -26.97
CA ALA A 154 -8.54 -10.46 -25.95
C ALA A 154 -8.63 -9.55 -24.71
N PRO A 155 -9.81 -9.43 -24.06
CA PRO A 155 -9.95 -8.67 -22.82
C PRO A 155 -8.92 -9.11 -21.76
N ALA A 156 -8.48 -8.18 -20.92
CA ALA A 156 -7.64 -8.50 -19.77
C ALA A 156 -8.35 -9.48 -18.81
N THR A 157 -7.58 -10.06 -17.87
CA THR A 157 -8.09 -10.88 -16.78
C THR A 157 -9.31 -10.24 -16.12
N VAL A 158 -10.38 -11.02 -15.93
CA VAL A 158 -11.63 -10.60 -15.29
C VAL A 158 -11.30 -9.99 -13.93
N CYS A 159 -11.77 -8.78 -13.66
CA CYS A 159 -11.58 -8.16 -12.35
C CYS A 159 -12.33 -8.97 -11.28
N PRO A 160 -11.66 -9.51 -10.24
CA PRO A 160 -12.29 -10.40 -9.26
C PRO A 160 -13.31 -9.69 -8.37
N THR A 161 -13.34 -8.36 -8.36
CA THR A 161 -14.31 -7.59 -7.57
C THR A 161 -15.56 -7.21 -8.33
N CYS A 162 -15.45 -6.81 -9.59
CA CYS A 162 -16.62 -6.37 -10.37
C CYS A 162 -17.04 -7.37 -11.46
N ASN A 163 -16.28 -8.45 -11.62
CA ASN A 163 -16.48 -9.52 -12.60
C ASN A 163 -16.60 -9.04 -14.06
N ARG A 164 -16.02 -7.86 -14.36
CA ARG A 164 -15.97 -7.30 -15.72
C ARG A 164 -14.67 -7.74 -16.39
N SER A 165 -14.77 -8.08 -17.67
CA SER A 165 -13.63 -8.26 -18.57
C SER A 165 -13.71 -7.17 -19.65
N CYS A 166 -13.04 -6.04 -19.45
CA CYS A 166 -12.72 -5.19 -20.60
C CYS A 166 -11.24 -4.81 -20.59
N HIS A 167 -10.74 -4.39 -21.74
CA HIS A 167 -9.42 -3.75 -21.85
C HIS A 167 -9.23 -2.59 -20.86
N CYS A 168 -10.33 -2.03 -20.39
CA CYS A 168 -10.46 -0.90 -19.49
C CYS A 168 -10.82 -1.23 -18.03
N ALA A 169 -11.31 -2.45 -17.70
CA ALA A 169 -11.94 -2.81 -16.41
C ALA A 169 -11.47 -4.13 -15.81
#